data_AF-A0A960J9G4-F1
#
_entry.id   AF-A0A960J9G4-F1
#
_cell.length_a   1.000
_cell.length_b   1.000
_cell.length_c   1.000
_cell.angle_alpha   90.00
_cell.angle_beta   90.00
_cell.angle_gamma   90.00
#
_symmetry.space_group_name_H-M   'P 1'
#
loop_
_entity.id
_entity.type
_entity.pdbx_description
1 polymer ?
#
loop_
_entity_poly.entity_id
_entity_poly.type
_entity_poly.pdbx_seq_one_letter_code
_entity_poly.pdbx_strand_id
1 'polypeptide(L)'
;MAKKTSKPIKLSKAQMAEYTLATTEAIHEYERVVEARTPSFSKVRAVTLEASAEYEGVPEGCVVGYFATEGNKTLDAIYEAAKAGDLKKLDQLHSRLAASHLKQLESLGDKPVGIAKTPLWGELRYRSKTISRALLAETAAWVDVRFFPYNGGKLFDDDFSLVNFPLSANRKLLTGVLLKRPPQLSALESEILSQIPREGTESNIGVESGIFGHVVRAVAKATKKVVVATVDAAKRAVNWVTENKTAVLEATMLTYEVATMATGGCPVLPGATVTQSIKPSSSAADLLAIRREALLAQMPEL
;
A
#
# COMPACT_ATOMS: atom_id res chain seq x y z
N MET A 1 -13.47 0.21 31.18
CA MET A 1 -13.26 1.57 30.63
C MET A 1 -14.19 1.77 29.44
N ALA A 2 -14.83 2.92 29.30
CA ALA A 2 -15.70 3.19 28.15
C ALA A 2 -14.86 3.59 26.91
N LYS A 3 -15.05 2.91 25.77
CA LYS A 3 -14.42 3.30 24.51
C LYS A 3 -14.94 4.68 24.08
N LYS A 4 -14.08 5.70 24.09
CA LYS A 4 -14.36 6.98 23.42
C LYS A 4 -14.23 6.79 21.91
N THR A 5 -15.34 6.52 21.24
CA THR A 5 -15.41 6.55 19.78
C THR A 5 -15.20 7.98 19.28
N SER A 6 -14.14 8.23 18.51
CA SER A 6 -13.91 9.52 17.87
C SER A 6 -15.02 9.81 16.86
N LYS A 7 -15.65 10.99 16.93
CA LYS A 7 -16.64 11.38 15.93
C LYS A 7 -15.99 11.52 14.55
N PRO A 8 -16.60 11.01 13.47
CA PRO A 8 -16.06 11.15 12.12
C PRO A 8 -15.97 12.63 11.71
N ILE A 9 -14.89 12.99 11.02
CA ILE A 9 -14.70 14.34 10.49
C ILE A 9 -15.67 14.54 9.33
N LYS A 10 -16.70 15.37 9.52
CA LYS A 10 -17.60 15.78 8.45
C LYS A 10 -17.04 17.01 7.75
N LEU A 11 -16.45 16.82 6.57
CA LEU A 11 -16.11 17.92 5.67
C LEU A 11 -17.39 18.56 5.12
N SER A 12 -17.41 19.88 5.01
CA SER A 12 -18.48 20.59 4.32
C SER A 12 -18.46 20.31 2.81
N LYS A 13 -19.59 20.52 2.12
CA LYS A 13 -19.68 20.36 0.67
C LYS A 13 -18.64 21.21 -0.09
N ALA A 14 -18.31 22.39 0.42
CA ALA A 14 -17.28 23.25 -0.13
C ALA A 14 -15.86 22.66 0.04
N GLN A 15 -15.54 22.16 1.24
CA GLN A 15 -14.24 21.51 1.50
C GLN A 15 -14.06 20.23 0.69
N MET A 16 -15.13 19.45 0.49
CA MET A 16 -15.10 18.28 -0.40
C MET A 16 -14.81 18.67 -1.86
N ALA A 17 -15.41 19.77 -2.34
CA ALA A 17 -15.16 20.26 -3.70
C ALA A 17 -13.72 20.78 -3.88
N GLU A 18 -13.21 21.56 -2.93
CA GLU A 18 -11.82 22.05 -2.91
C GLU A 18 -10.81 20.90 -2.90
N TYR A 19 -11.01 19.90 -2.03
CA TYR A 19 -10.19 18.69 -1.97
C TYR A 19 -10.22 17.88 -3.28
N THR A 20 -11.39 17.78 -3.93
CA THR A 20 -11.54 17.07 -5.20
C THR A 20 -10.79 17.79 -6.32
N LEU A 21 -10.88 19.12 -6.40
CA LEU A 21 -10.15 19.93 -7.38
C LEU A 21 -8.64 19.80 -7.21
N ALA A 22 -8.12 20.06 -6.01
CA ALA A 22 -6.69 19.94 -5.71
C ALA A 22 -6.14 18.52 -5.96
N THR A 23 -6.97 17.49 -5.73
CA THR A 23 -6.61 16.10 -6.07
C THR A 23 -6.48 15.89 -7.57
N THR A 24 -7.42 16.43 -8.35
CA THR A 24 -7.43 16.32 -9.82
C THR A 24 -6.22 17.04 -10.42
N GLU A 25 -5.92 18.26 -9.95
CA GLU A 25 -4.76 19.05 -10.40
C GLU A 25 -3.43 18.34 -10.10
N ALA A 26 -3.27 17.76 -8.90
CA ALA A 26 -2.06 17.02 -8.52
C ALA A 26 -1.83 15.77 -9.38
N ILE A 27 -2.90 15.07 -9.77
CA ILE A 27 -2.83 13.91 -10.67
C ILE A 27 -2.38 14.37 -12.06
N HIS A 28 -3.01 15.39 -12.63
CA HIS A 28 -2.62 15.92 -13.94
C HIS A 28 -1.19 16.49 -13.95
N GLU A 29 -0.72 17.15 -12.86
CA GLU A 29 0.67 17.60 -12.77
C GLU A 29 1.63 16.41 -12.74
N TYR A 30 1.32 15.35 -11.97
CA TYR A 30 2.12 14.13 -11.93
C TYR A 30 2.22 13.47 -13.31
N GLU A 31 1.09 13.26 -13.99
CA GLU A 31 1.02 12.61 -15.30
C GLU A 31 1.88 13.38 -16.32
N ARG A 32 1.68 14.70 -16.44
CA ARG A 32 2.51 15.58 -17.27
C ARG A 32 4.01 15.53 -16.91
N VAL A 33 4.34 15.39 -15.62
CA VAL A 33 5.75 15.34 -15.15
C VAL A 33 6.40 13.99 -15.44
N VAL A 34 5.68 12.86 -15.37
CA VAL A 34 6.24 11.55 -15.73
C VAL A 34 6.32 11.36 -17.25
N GLU A 35 5.34 11.86 -18.00
CA GLU A 35 5.38 11.87 -19.49
C GLU A 35 6.56 12.68 -20.04
N ALA A 36 6.91 13.80 -19.38
CA ALA A 36 8.04 14.64 -19.76
C ALA A 36 9.42 14.08 -19.33
N ARG A 37 9.48 12.96 -18.61
CA ARG A 37 10.72 12.36 -18.10
C ARG A 37 11.03 11.05 -18.83
N THR A 38 12.29 10.86 -19.21
CA THR A 38 12.74 9.59 -19.79
C THR A 38 12.61 8.46 -18.75
N PRO A 39 11.84 7.40 -19.03
CA PRO A 39 11.71 6.29 -18.09
C PRO A 39 12.99 5.46 -18.03
N SER A 40 13.25 4.88 -16.86
CA SER A 40 14.33 3.93 -16.62
C SER A 40 13.83 2.79 -15.74
N PHE A 41 14.37 1.59 -15.93
CA PHE A 41 13.83 0.37 -15.31
C PHE A 41 14.80 -0.16 -14.26
N SER A 42 14.26 -0.59 -13.12
CA SER A 42 15.04 -1.20 -12.04
C SER A 42 14.39 -2.49 -11.53
N LYS A 43 15.23 -3.33 -10.91
CA LYS A 43 14.80 -4.63 -10.41
C LYS A 43 13.95 -4.49 -9.14
N VAL A 44 12.92 -5.32 -9.09
CA VAL A 44 12.13 -5.62 -7.90
C VAL A 44 12.51 -7.02 -7.44
N ARG A 45 12.81 -7.19 -6.15
CA ARG A 45 12.99 -8.52 -5.54
C ARG A 45 11.66 -8.93 -4.93
N ALA A 46 11.25 -10.19 -5.09
CA ALA A 46 10.05 -10.71 -4.44
C ALA A 46 10.39 -11.94 -3.59
N VAL A 47 9.67 -12.13 -2.48
CA VAL A 47 9.74 -13.29 -1.59
C VAL A 47 8.32 -13.69 -1.21
N THR A 48 7.99 -14.98 -1.29
CA THR A 48 6.76 -15.51 -0.67
C THR A 48 7.06 -15.85 0.78
N LEU A 49 6.29 -15.30 1.71
CA LEU A 49 6.34 -15.68 3.12
C LEU A 49 5.48 -16.92 3.35
N GLU A 50 5.95 -17.83 4.19
CA GLU A 50 5.15 -18.96 4.67
C GLU A 50 4.03 -18.46 5.59
N ALA A 51 2.94 -19.25 5.68
CA ALA A 51 1.84 -18.92 6.57
C ALA A 51 2.27 -19.06 8.04
N SER A 52 2.18 -17.96 8.80
CA SER A 52 2.49 -17.94 10.23
C SER A 52 1.48 -17.06 10.98
N ALA A 53 0.84 -17.63 11.99
CA ALA A 53 -0.10 -16.92 12.86
C ALA A 53 0.60 -15.86 13.75
N GLU A 54 1.91 -15.97 13.96
CA GLU A 54 2.67 -15.12 14.88
C GLU A 54 3.21 -13.83 14.24
N TYR A 55 3.16 -13.73 12.90
CA TYR A 55 3.68 -12.58 12.16
C TYR A 55 2.53 -11.73 11.62
N GLU A 56 2.38 -10.51 12.12
CA GLU A 56 1.36 -9.56 11.64
C GLU A 56 1.90 -8.62 10.55
N GLY A 57 3.23 -8.53 10.39
CA GLY A 57 3.90 -7.51 9.58
C GLY A 57 3.49 -7.46 8.10
N VAL A 58 2.95 -8.54 7.56
CA VAL A 58 2.31 -8.62 6.24
C VAL A 58 0.97 -9.35 6.43
N PRO A 59 -0.19 -8.71 6.14
CA PRO A 59 -1.49 -9.35 6.23
C PRO A 59 -1.66 -10.53 5.26
N GLU A 60 -2.51 -11.51 5.62
CA GLU A 60 -2.92 -12.57 4.69
C GLU A 60 -3.71 -12.00 3.51
N GLY A 61 -3.48 -12.56 2.32
CA GLY A 61 -4.09 -12.04 1.09
C GLY A 61 -3.53 -10.69 0.68
N CYS A 62 -2.23 -10.44 0.96
CA CYS A 62 -1.56 -9.20 0.60
C CYS A 62 -0.18 -9.43 -0.02
N VAL A 63 0.21 -8.54 -0.95
CA VAL A 63 1.62 -8.28 -1.25
C VAL A 63 1.95 -6.92 -0.64
N VAL A 64 3.03 -6.84 0.14
CA VAL A 64 3.53 -5.58 0.69
C VAL A 64 4.83 -5.21 0.01
N GLY A 65 4.87 -4.02 -0.57
CA GLY A 65 6.03 -3.49 -1.29
C GLY A 65 6.77 -2.42 -0.51
N TYR A 66 8.10 -2.52 -0.48
CA TYR A 66 9.02 -1.61 0.18
C TYR A 66 9.92 -0.99 -0.89
N PHE A 67 9.90 0.34 -1.03
CA PHE A 67 10.59 1.06 -2.10
C PHE A 67 11.49 2.15 -1.53
N ALA A 68 12.73 2.21 -2.00
CA ALA A 68 13.71 3.20 -1.57
C ALA A 68 14.73 3.42 -2.69
N THR A 69 15.58 4.44 -2.56
CA THR A 69 16.71 4.61 -3.49
C THR A 69 17.67 3.42 -3.42
N GLU A 70 18.31 3.09 -4.55
CA GLU A 70 19.38 2.10 -4.63
C GLU A 70 20.45 2.27 -3.53
N GLY A 71 20.90 1.14 -2.96
CA GLY A 71 21.83 1.07 -1.84
C GLY A 71 21.21 1.27 -0.45
N ASN A 72 19.88 1.32 -0.33
CA ASN A 72 19.20 1.40 0.97
C ASN A 72 19.31 0.05 1.72
N LYS A 73 20.14 0.02 2.77
CA LYS A 73 20.40 -1.16 3.61
C LYS A 73 19.17 -1.74 4.31
N THR A 74 18.10 -0.97 4.50
CA THR A 74 16.86 -1.46 5.13
C THR A 74 16.12 -2.41 4.18
N LEU A 75 16.10 -2.13 2.88
CA LEU A 75 15.54 -3.05 1.88
C LEU A 75 16.30 -4.38 1.84
N ASP A 76 17.64 -4.34 1.89
CA ASP A 76 18.45 -5.56 1.95
C ASP A 76 18.20 -6.33 3.25
N ALA A 77 18.11 -5.65 4.39
CA ALA A 77 17.81 -6.28 5.67
C ALA A 77 16.42 -6.96 5.68
N ILE A 78 15.41 -6.36 5.04
CA ILE A 78 14.07 -6.93 4.87
C ILE A 78 14.12 -8.16 3.95
N TYR A 79 14.76 -8.04 2.78
CA TYR A 79 14.86 -9.14 1.82
C TYR A 79 15.57 -10.36 2.41
N GLU A 80 16.72 -10.17 3.06
CA GLU A 80 17.47 -11.27 3.67
C GLU A 80 16.75 -11.86 4.89
N ALA A 81 16.03 -11.06 5.69
CA ALA A 81 15.23 -11.59 6.80
C ALA A 81 14.04 -12.43 6.29
N ALA A 82 13.34 -11.96 5.26
CA ALA A 82 12.25 -12.70 4.63
C ALA A 82 12.72 -14.00 4.00
N LYS A 83 13.83 -13.97 3.25
CA LYS A 83 14.43 -15.14 2.62
C LYS A 83 14.94 -16.18 3.63
N ALA A 84 15.35 -15.74 4.82
CA ALA A 84 15.77 -16.61 5.92
C ALA A 84 14.62 -17.11 6.81
N GLY A 85 13.38 -16.69 6.59
CA GLY A 85 12.25 -16.99 7.48
C GLY A 85 12.33 -16.31 8.87
N ASP A 86 13.17 -15.27 9.03
CA ASP A 86 13.38 -14.58 10.31
C ASP A 86 12.26 -13.55 10.55
N LEU A 87 11.07 -14.06 10.86
CA LEU A 87 9.85 -13.28 11.11
C LEU A 87 10.03 -12.28 12.26
N LYS A 88 10.81 -12.65 13.28
CA LYS A 88 11.13 -11.79 14.44
C LYS A 88 11.97 -10.58 14.02
N LYS A 89 12.94 -10.74 13.12
CA LYS A 89 13.72 -9.64 12.57
C LYS A 89 12.92 -8.79 11.59
N LEU A 90 12.03 -9.39 10.80
CA LEU A 90 11.08 -8.64 9.96
C LEU A 90 10.20 -7.70 10.81
N ASP A 91 9.59 -8.22 11.88
CA ASP A 91 8.76 -7.42 12.79
C ASP A 91 9.56 -6.26 13.44
N GLN A 92 10.79 -6.52 13.88
CA GLN A 92 11.69 -5.46 14.35
C GLN A 92 12.00 -4.41 13.28
N LEU A 93 12.16 -4.81 12.02
CA LEU A 93 12.41 -3.89 10.91
C LEU A 93 11.16 -3.05 10.61
N HIS A 94 9.96 -3.64 10.66
CA HIS A 94 8.69 -2.93 10.48
C HIS A 94 8.45 -1.91 11.60
N SER A 95 8.66 -2.30 12.85
CA SER A 95 8.58 -1.40 14.01
C SER A 95 9.53 -0.21 13.88
N ARG A 96 10.77 -0.43 13.39
CA ARG A 96 11.73 0.65 13.11
C ARG A 96 11.28 1.53 11.94
N LEU A 97 10.71 0.96 10.88
CA LEU A 97 10.18 1.72 9.75
C LEU A 97 9.01 2.62 10.17
N ALA A 98 8.04 2.09 10.91
CA ALA A 98 6.92 2.87 11.44
C ALA A 98 7.43 4.05 12.32
N ALA A 99 8.36 3.77 13.24
CA ALA A 99 8.96 4.81 14.09
C ALA A 99 9.77 5.86 13.29
N SER A 100 10.47 5.43 12.23
CA SER A 100 11.18 6.34 11.32
C SER A 100 10.22 7.22 10.53
N HIS A 101 9.15 6.63 9.98
CA HIS A 101 8.15 7.33 9.18
C HIS A 101 7.48 8.43 10.02
N LEU A 102 7.11 8.16 11.28
CA LEU A 102 6.57 9.16 12.19
C LEU A 102 7.54 10.33 12.44
N LYS A 103 8.82 10.04 12.75
CA LYS A 103 9.84 11.10 12.92
C LYS A 103 10.06 11.90 11.64
N GLN A 104 10.02 11.25 10.48
CA GLN A 104 10.20 11.92 9.20
C GLN A 104 9.01 12.82 8.87
N LEU A 105 7.77 12.41 9.16
CA LEU A 105 6.56 13.25 9.08
C LEU A 105 6.65 14.49 9.98
N GLU A 106 7.19 14.36 11.20
CA GLU A 106 7.43 15.50 12.10
C GLU A 106 8.54 16.43 11.60
N SER A 107 9.50 15.91 10.81
CA SER A 107 10.60 16.69 10.22
C SER A 107 10.28 17.36 8.89
N LEU A 108 9.06 17.21 8.36
CA LEU A 108 8.63 17.85 7.11
C LEU A 108 8.61 19.37 7.28
N GLY A 109 9.61 20.06 6.73
CA GLY A 109 9.74 21.52 6.82
C GLY A 109 8.59 22.28 6.16
N ASP A 110 8.41 23.55 6.55
CA ASP A 110 7.26 24.40 6.24
C ASP A 110 6.97 24.67 4.73
N LYS A 111 7.74 24.12 3.77
CA LYS A 111 7.64 24.45 2.33
C LYS A 111 7.50 23.24 1.40
N PRO A 112 6.58 23.29 0.41
CA PRO A 112 6.48 22.28 -0.64
C PRO A 112 7.73 22.20 -1.50
N VAL A 113 8.10 20.97 -1.87
CA VAL A 113 9.01 20.70 -2.98
C VAL A 113 8.27 20.93 -4.30
N GLY A 114 7.01 20.48 -4.41
CA GLY A 114 6.20 20.53 -5.63
C GLY A 114 6.49 19.37 -6.58
N ILE A 115 5.46 18.87 -7.28
CA ILE A 115 5.51 17.59 -8.01
C ILE A 115 6.56 17.60 -9.13
N ALA A 116 6.64 18.70 -9.90
CA ALA A 116 7.66 18.88 -10.91
C ALA A 116 9.11 18.81 -10.38
N LYS A 117 9.37 19.21 -9.12
CA LYS A 117 10.71 19.26 -8.53
C LYS A 117 11.09 18.01 -7.74
N THR A 118 10.16 17.08 -7.49
CA THR A 118 10.46 15.80 -6.86
C THR A 118 11.56 15.07 -7.66
N PRO A 119 12.73 14.74 -7.08
CA PRO A 119 13.89 14.26 -7.84
C PRO A 119 13.68 12.90 -8.53
N LEU A 120 12.68 12.13 -8.10
CA LEU A 120 12.43 10.77 -8.54
C LEU A 120 10.99 10.39 -8.26
N TRP A 121 10.29 9.95 -9.30
CA TRP A 121 9.01 9.26 -9.21
C TRP A 121 9.17 7.82 -9.69
N GLY A 122 8.28 6.92 -9.30
CA GLY A 122 8.21 5.59 -9.87
C GLY A 122 6.82 4.96 -9.91
N GLU A 123 6.71 3.90 -10.70
CA GLU A 123 5.51 3.08 -10.85
C GLU A 123 5.87 1.61 -10.71
N LEU A 124 5.16 0.89 -9.84
CA LEU A 124 5.25 -0.56 -9.80
C LEU A 124 4.30 -1.15 -10.83
N ARG A 125 4.83 -2.01 -11.70
CA ARG A 125 4.07 -2.77 -12.68
C ARG A 125 4.18 -4.26 -12.40
N TYR A 126 3.10 -4.98 -12.65
CA TYR A 126 3.09 -6.43 -12.79
C TYR A 126 2.60 -6.74 -14.20
N ARG A 127 3.48 -7.27 -15.04
CA ARG A 127 3.24 -7.47 -16.48
C ARG A 127 2.81 -6.15 -17.15
N SER A 128 1.66 -6.10 -17.80
CA SER A 128 1.16 -4.86 -18.45
C SER A 128 0.48 -3.88 -17.48
N LYS A 129 0.11 -4.35 -16.28
CA LYS A 129 -0.70 -3.61 -15.30
C LYS A 129 0.17 -2.77 -14.36
N THR A 130 -0.01 -1.46 -14.37
CA THR A 130 0.49 -0.59 -13.29
C THR A 130 -0.35 -0.80 -12.03
N ILE A 131 0.28 -1.30 -10.96
CA ILE A 131 -0.37 -1.61 -9.68
C ILE A 131 -0.12 -0.55 -8.59
N SER A 132 0.94 0.25 -8.69
CA SER A 132 1.13 1.48 -7.90
C SER A 132 1.72 2.60 -8.77
N ARG A 133 1.35 3.85 -8.49
CA ARG A 133 1.85 5.07 -9.15
C ARG A 133 2.43 6.03 -8.12
N ALA A 134 3.27 6.97 -8.57
CA ALA A 134 3.84 8.05 -7.75
C ALA A 134 4.74 7.62 -6.57
N LEU A 135 5.36 6.43 -6.65
CA LEU A 135 6.38 5.96 -5.69
C LEU A 135 7.50 7.00 -5.54
N LEU A 136 7.93 7.25 -4.31
CA LEU A 136 8.91 8.30 -4.01
C LEU A 136 9.80 7.90 -2.83
N ALA A 137 11.06 8.33 -2.87
CA ALA A 137 11.98 8.22 -1.74
C ALA A 137 12.64 9.59 -1.50
N GLU A 138 12.19 10.29 -0.47
CA GLU A 138 12.59 11.69 -0.21
C GLU A 138 14.05 11.82 0.23
N THR A 139 14.56 10.81 0.92
CA THR A 139 15.92 10.74 1.44
C THR A 139 16.46 9.34 1.23
N ALA A 140 17.80 9.18 1.27
CA ALA A 140 18.42 7.87 1.14
C ALA A 140 18.00 6.85 2.23
N ALA A 141 17.46 7.34 3.36
CA ALA A 141 16.96 6.53 4.47
C ALA A 141 15.44 6.30 4.43
N TRP A 142 14.69 7.00 3.58
CA TRP A 142 13.25 6.83 3.43
C TRP A 142 12.94 5.48 2.76
N VAL A 143 11.96 4.75 3.31
CA VAL A 143 11.37 3.57 2.69
C VAL A 143 9.88 3.80 2.58
N ASP A 144 9.37 3.80 1.35
CA ASP A 144 7.96 3.87 1.03
C ASP A 144 7.34 2.48 1.10
N VAL A 145 6.15 2.36 1.71
CA VAL A 145 5.48 1.08 1.99
C VAL A 145 4.09 1.06 1.36
N ARG A 146 3.80 0.02 0.59
CA ARG A 146 2.58 -0.15 -0.22
C ARG A 146 1.91 -1.48 0.09
N PHE A 147 0.58 -1.51 0.09
CA PHE A 147 -0.21 -2.71 0.32
C PHE A 147 -1.06 -3.00 -0.93
N PHE A 148 -0.94 -4.23 -1.45
CA PHE A 148 -1.66 -4.70 -2.63
C PHE A 148 -2.55 -5.87 -2.24
N PRO A 149 -3.87 -5.83 -2.49
CA PRO A 149 -4.73 -7.01 -2.31
C PRO A 149 -4.22 -8.19 -3.16
N TYR A 150 -4.28 -9.40 -2.64
CA TYR A 150 -3.76 -10.59 -3.31
C TYR A 150 -4.65 -11.81 -3.04
N ASN A 151 -5.14 -12.45 -4.10
CA ASN A 151 -6.09 -13.56 -3.98
C ASN A 151 -5.45 -14.93 -3.70
N GLY A 152 -4.12 -15.03 -3.63
CA GLY A 152 -3.40 -16.30 -3.45
C GLY A 152 -3.08 -17.07 -4.75
N GLY A 153 -3.56 -16.60 -5.90
CA GLY A 153 -3.24 -17.20 -7.20
C GLY A 153 -1.77 -16.98 -7.61
N LYS A 154 -1.31 -17.69 -8.63
CA LYS A 154 0.10 -17.62 -9.05
C LYS A 154 0.51 -16.20 -9.44
N LEU A 155 1.66 -15.76 -8.94
CA LEU A 155 2.38 -14.55 -9.36
C LEU A 155 3.81 -14.94 -9.76
N PHE A 156 4.33 -14.33 -10.83
CA PHE A 156 5.69 -14.58 -11.33
C PHE A 156 6.62 -13.44 -10.90
N ASP A 157 7.76 -13.76 -10.30
CA ASP A 157 8.60 -12.74 -9.66
C ASP A 157 9.34 -11.85 -10.69
N ASP A 158 9.73 -12.43 -11.83
CA ASP A 158 10.32 -11.70 -12.96
C ASP A 158 9.32 -10.82 -13.73
N ASP A 159 8.00 -11.01 -13.51
CA ASP A 159 6.95 -10.22 -14.14
C ASP A 159 6.72 -8.87 -13.39
N PHE A 160 7.35 -8.65 -12.23
CA PHE A 160 7.36 -7.36 -11.52
C PHE A 160 8.47 -6.45 -12.05
N SER A 161 8.11 -5.20 -12.37
CA SER A 161 9.08 -4.17 -12.77
C SER A 161 8.79 -2.82 -12.12
N LEU A 162 9.87 -2.08 -11.85
CA LEU A 162 9.79 -0.72 -11.31
C LEU A 162 10.22 0.26 -12.40
N VAL A 163 9.28 1.08 -12.86
CA VAL A 163 9.55 2.17 -13.81
C VAL A 163 9.89 3.41 -13.01
N ASN A 164 10.97 4.08 -13.37
CA ASN A 164 11.53 5.23 -12.67
C ASN A 164 11.53 6.44 -13.61
N PHE A 165 11.09 7.57 -13.10
CA PHE A 165 11.07 8.85 -13.79
C PHE A 165 11.99 9.83 -13.03
N PRO A 166 13.32 9.69 -13.17
CA PRO A 166 14.27 10.60 -12.53
C PRO A 166 14.15 12.00 -13.13
N LEU A 167 14.34 13.02 -12.30
CA LEU A 167 14.71 14.35 -12.80
C LEU A 167 16.13 14.24 -13.38
N SER A 168 16.44 14.92 -14.49
CA SER A 168 17.64 14.69 -15.31
C SER A 168 19.00 14.83 -14.60
N ALA A 169 19.05 15.50 -13.43
CA ALA A 169 20.25 15.57 -12.59
C ALA A 169 20.42 14.40 -11.60
N ASN A 170 19.38 13.61 -11.37
CA ASN A 170 19.37 12.52 -10.39
C ASN A 170 19.79 11.19 -11.03
N ARG A 171 20.85 10.59 -10.49
CA ARG A 171 21.39 9.30 -10.95
C ARG A 171 20.90 8.09 -10.15
N LYS A 172 20.22 8.29 -9.02
CA LYS A 172 19.71 7.19 -8.19
C LYS A 172 18.31 6.80 -8.65
N LEU A 173 18.12 5.50 -8.89
CA LEU A 173 16.81 4.91 -9.15
C LEU A 173 16.20 4.40 -7.84
N LEU A 174 14.89 4.15 -7.85
CA LEU A 174 14.25 3.35 -6.82
C LEU A 174 14.61 1.88 -7.06
N THR A 175 14.55 1.08 -6.01
CA THR A 175 14.48 -0.38 -6.07
C THR A 175 13.41 -0.86 -5.09
N GLY A 176 12.89 -2.07 -5.31
CA GLY A 176 11.77 -2.62 -4.56
C GLY A 176 12.07 -3.98 -3.94
N VAL A 177 11.48 -4.22 -2.78
CA VAL A 177 11.29 -5.57 -2.20
C VAL A 177 9.79 -5.80 -2.05
N LEU A 178 9.27 -6.93 -2.51
CA LEU A 178 7.88 -7.37 -2.33
C LEU A 178 7.85 -8.58 -1.42
N LEU A 179 7.06 -8.50 -0.35
CA LEU A 179 6.74 -9.63 0.51
C LEU A 179 5.31 -10.08 0.19
N LYS A 180 5.19 -11.25 -0.44
CA LYS A 180 3.90 -11.86 -0.80
C LYS A 180 3.46 -12.77 0.33
N ARG A 181 2.27 -12.58 0.89
CA ARG A 181 1.65 -13.53 1.81
C ARG A 181 0.33 -14.01 1.22
N PRO A 182 0.29 -15.25 0.69
CA PRO A 182 -0.96 -15.87 0.26
C PRO A 182 -1.98 -15.88 1.41
N PRO A 183 -3.28 -15.73 1.12
CA PRO A 183 -4.32 -16.06 2.09
C PRO A 183 -4.38 -17.58 2.28
N GLN A 184 -4.98 -18.03 3.37
CA GLN A 184 -5.45 -19.42 3.45
C GLN A 184 -6.49 -19.68 2.35
N LEU A 185 -6.28 -20.75 1.59
CA LEU A 185 -7.14 -21.20 0.50
C LEU A 185 -7.69 -22.59 0.83
N SER A 186 -8.97 -22.81 0.56
CA SER A 186 -9.53 -24.15 0.46
C SER A 186 -8.91 -24.93 -0.72
N ALA A 187 -9.00 -26.26 -0.69
CA ALA A 187 -8.55 -27.11 -1.79
C ALA A 187 -9.18 -26.69 -3.14
N LEU A 188 -10.48 -26.36 -3.13
CA LEU A 188 -11.21 -25.90 -4.32
C LEU A 188 -10.74 -24.53 -4.81
N GLU A 189 -10.52 -23.55 -3.93
CA GLU A 189 -9.95 -22.25 -4.35
C GLU A 189 -8.54 -22.43 -4.93
N SER A 190 -7.71 -23.28 -4.31
CA SER A 190 -6.37 -23.60 -4.81
C SER A 190 -6.40 -24.26 -6.18
N GLU A 191 -7.28 -25.23 -6.39
CA GLU A 191 -7.50 -25.89 -7.68
C GLU A 191 -7.94 -24.88 -8.75
N ILE A 192 -8.96 -24.05 -8.49
CA ILE A 192 -9.43 -23.03 -9.43
C ILE A 192 -8.33 -22.02 -9.77
N LEU A 193 -7.60 -21.51 -8.76
CA LEU A 193 -6.51 -20.55 -8.98
C LEU A 193 -5.31 -21.16 -9.71
N SER A 194 -5.10 -22.49 -9.62
CA SER A 194 -4.06 -23.20 -10.36
C SER A 194 -4.34 -23.34 -11.85
N GLN A 195 -5.61 -23.31 -12.25
CA GLN A 195 -6.05 -23.40 -13.65
C GLN A 195 -5.96 -22.05 -14.39
N ILE A 196 -5.71 -20.94 -13.69
CA ILE A 196 -5.54 -19.62 -14.32
C ILE A 196 -4.28 -19.62 -15.20
N PRO A 197 -4.40 -19.41 -16.52
CA PRO A 197 -3.24 -19.36 -17.42
C PRO A 197 -2.36 -18.14 -17.08
N ARG A 198 -1.07 -18.17 -17.48
CA ARG A 198 -0.11 -17.09 -17.13
C ARG A 198 -0.64 -15.71 -17.53
N GLU A 199 -1.32 -15.65 -18.65
CA GLU A 199 -1.97 -14.48 -19.25
C GLU A 199 -2.97 -13.84 -18.28
N GLY A 200 -3.74 -14.63 -17.51
CA GLY A 200 -4.74 -14.17 -16.56
C GLY A 200 -4.21 -13.79 -15.17
N THR A 201 -2.91 -14.03 -14.88
CA THR A 201 -2.36 -13.80 -13.52
C THR A 201 -2.32 -12.34 -13.09
N GLU A 202 -2.48 -11.37 -14.00
CA GLU A 202 -2.63 -9.94 -13.65
C GLU A 202 -3.85 -9.66 -12.76
N SER A 203 -4.85 -10.53 -12.78
CA SER A 203 -6.03 -10.43 -11.92
C SER A 203 -5.77 -10.91 -10.48
N ASN A 204 -4.67 -11.64 -10.23
CA ASN A 204 -4.40 -12.20 -8.91
C ASN A 204 -3.97 -11.14 -7.89
N ILE A 205 -3.35 -10.05 -8.36
CA ILE A 205 -2.92 -8.92 -7.55
C ILE A 205 -3.77 -7.67 -7.87
N GLY A 206 -4.34 -7.06 -6.83
CA GLY A 206 -5.07 -5.80 -6.93
C GLY A 206 -4.14 -4.62 -7.26
N VAL A 207 -4.72 -3.53 -7.75
CA VAL A 207 -4.05 -2.24 -7.64
C VAL A 207 -4.00 -1.85 -6.16
N GLU A 208 -3.05 -0.99 -5.80
CA GLU A 208 -2.95 -0.43 -4.46
C GLU A 208 -4.29 0.21 -4.01
N SER A 209 -4.87 -0.28 -2.92
CA SER A 209 -6.14 0.24 -2.38
C SER A 209 -5.96 1.51 -1.53
N GLY A 210 -4.71 1.88 -1.23
CA GLY A 210 -4.34 2.74 -0.12
C GLY A 210 -3.92 4.14 -0.52
N ILE A 211 -4.83 4.94 -1.08
CA ILE A 211 -4.75 6.41 -1.18
C ILE A 211 -3.31 6.92 -1.38
N PHE A 212 -2.74 6.67 -2.56
CA PHE A 212 -1.46 7.23 -2.99
C PHE A 212 -1.55 8.27 -4.12
N GLY A 213 -2.53 8.14 -5.01
CA GLY A 213 -2.70 8.99 -6.18
C GLY A 213 -3.43 10.36 -6.03
N HIS A 214 -4.54 10.58 -5.31
CA HIS A 214 -4.83 10.27 -3.91
C HIS A 214 -3.67 10.57 -2.92
N VAL A 215 -2.98 11.70 -2.87
CA VAL A 215 -3.12 12.96 -3.63
C VAL A 215 -1.71 13.42 -3.97
N VAL A 216 -1.07 12.71 -4.91
CA VAL A 216 0.39 12.60 -5.18
C VAL A 216 1.27 13.25 -4.10
N ARG A 217 1.62 12.43 -3.10
CA ARG A 217 1.02 12.57 -1.76
C ARG A 217 1.17 13.97 -1.12
N ALA A 218 0.01 14.47 -0.68
CA ALA A 218 -0.19 15.81 -0.11
C ALA A 218 0.47 16.93 -0.95
N VAL A 219 0.36 16.79 -2.28
CA VAL A 219 0.88 17.71 -3.31
C VAL A 219 2.33 18.12 -3.04
N ALA A 220 3.19 17.11 -2.84
CA ALA A 220 4.63 17.29 -2.60
C ALA A 220 4.95 18.36 -1.53
N LYS A 221 4.17 18.34 -0.42
CA LYS A 221 4.34 19.05 0.87
C LYS A 221 3.78 20.49 0.99
N ALA A 222 2.55 20.75 0.52
CA ALA A 222 1.91 22.07 0.69
C ALA A 222 1.60 22.43 2.16
N THR A 223 1.34 23.72 2.42
CA THR A 223 1.51 24.43 3.71
C THR A 223 0.79 23.88 4.95
N LYS A 224 1.45 24.10 6.10
CA LYS A 224 1.14 23.78 7.52
C LYS A 224 -0.29 23.39 7.92
N LYS A 225 -1.35 24.02 7.38
CA LYS A 225 -2.75 23.75 7.78
C LYS A 225 -3.26 22.35 7.41
N VAL A 226 -2.94 21.85 6.21
CA VAL A 226 -3.38 20.50 5.79
C VAL A 226 -2.56 19.45 6.51
N VAL A 227 -1.24 19.64 6.58
CA VAL A 227 -0.32 18.74 7.31
C VAL A 227 -0.69 18.64 8.78
N VAL A 228 -0.99 19.75 9.49
CA VAL A 228 -1.42 19.69 10.91
C VAL A 228 -2.71 18.88 11.08
N ALA A 229 -3.70 19.01 10.19
CA ALA A 229 -4.93 18.22 10.30
C ALA A 229 -4.67 16.71 10.12
N THR A 230 -3.85 16.32 9.14
CA THR A 230 -3.48 14.92 8.90
C THR A 230 -2.54 14.36 9.97
N VAL A 231 -1.55 15.14 10.42
CA VAL A 231 -0.60 14.76 11.47
C VAL A 231 -1.31 14.66 12.83
N ASP A 232 -2.24 15.55 13.16
CA ASP A 232 -3.04 15.42 14.38
C ASP A 232 -3.97 14.20 14.33
N ALA A 233 -4.52 13.86 13.17
CA ALA A 233 -5.29 12.62 12.99
C ALA A 233 -4.39 11.38 13.17
N ALA A 234 -3.22 11.36 12.54
CA ALA A 234 -2.24 10.27 12.67
C ALA A 234 -1.69 10.16 14.10
N LYS A 235 -1.37 11.27 14.78
CA LYS A 235 -0.94 11.29 16.19
C LYS A 235 -2.03 10.79 17.13
N ARG A 236 -3.30 11.13 16.88
CA ARG A 236 -4.43 10.56 17.64
C ARG A 236 -4.57 9.06 17.42
N ALA A 237 -4.39 8.56 16.19
CA ALA A 237 -4.38 7.12 15.91
C ALA A 237 -3.21 6.39 16.57
N VAL A 238 -1.98 6.94 16.48
CA VAL A 238 -0.78 6.37 17.10
C VAL A 238 -0.85 6.39 18.62
N ASN A 239 -1.31 7.48 19.23
CA ASN A 239 -1.48 7.55 20.69
C ASN A 239 -2.55 6.56 21.15
N TRP A 240 -3.67 6.46 20.43
CA TRP A 240 -4.70 5.45 20.71
C TRP A 240 -4.14 4.02 20.66
N VAL A 241 -3.37 3.67 19.63
CA VAL A 241 -2.68 2.36 19.56
C VAL A 241 -1.68 2.17 20.71
N THR A 242 -0.88 3.20 21.02
CA THR A 242 0.12 3.15 22.10
C THR A 242 -0.53 2.92 23.47
N GLU A 243 -1.70 3.52 23.70
CA GLU A 243 -2.52 3.34 24.90
C GLU A 243 -3.23 1.98 24.96
N ASN A 244 -3.53 1.35 23.81
CA ASN A 244 -4.25 0.07 23.71
C ASN A 244 -3.35 -1.16 23.52
N LYS A 245 -2.02 -1.00 23.44
CA LYS A 245 -0.95 -2.05 23.47
C LYS A 245 -0.96 -3.13 22.37
N THR A 246 -2.03 -3.31 21.61
CA THR A 246 -2.06 -4.15 20.40
C THR A 246 -1.98 -3.29 19.15
N ALA A 247 -1.19 -3.77 18.18
CA ALA A 247 -1.17 -3.34 16.78
C ALA A 247 -0.64 -1.92 16.43
N VAL A 248 0.69 -1.77 16.40
CA VAL A 248 1.37 -0.76 15.55
C VAL A 248 0.98 -0.91 14.07
N LEU A 249 0.59 -2.12 13.66
CA LEU A 249 -0.02 -2.39 12.36
C LEU A 249 -1.39 -1.69 12.23
N GLU A 250 -2.24 -1.71 13.26
CA GLU A 250 -3.51 -0.98 13.28
C GLU A 250 -3.30 0.52 13.20
N ALA A 251 -2.23 1.11 13.75
CA ALA A 251 -1.98 2.56 13.60
C ALA A 251 -1.68 2.93 12.13
N THR A 252 -0.88 2.10 11.47
CA THR A 252 -0.56 2.25 10.04
C THR A 252 -1.81 2.03 9.19
N MET A 253 -2.58 0.99 9.52
CA MET A 253 -3.91 0.72 8.98
C MET A 253 -4.95 1.78 9.36
N LEU A 254 -4.81 2.57 10.44
CA LEU A 254 -5.78 3.62 10.78
C LEU A 254 -5.55 4.88 9.95
N THR A 255 -4.30 5.21 9.64
CA THR A 255 -3.99 6.15 8.55
C THR A 255 -4.47 5.63 7.18
N TYR A 256 -4.55 4.30 7.02
CA TYR A 256 -5.14 3.66 5.85
C TYR A 256 -6.68 3.71 5.89
N GLU A 257 -7.32 3.54 7.06
CA GLU A 257 -8.77 3.49 7.26
C GLU A 257 -9.40 4.87 7.28
N VAL A 258 -8.82 5.87 7.95
CA VAL A 258 -9.29 7.26 7.85
C VAL A 258 -9.26 7.74 6.39
N ALA A 259 -8.35 7.17 5.58
CA ALA A 259 -8.32 7.37 4.15
C ALA A 259 -9.40 6.51 3.45
N THR A 260 -9.45 5.19 3.66
CA THR A 260 -10.34 4.28 2.93
C THR A 260 -11.80 4.29 3.40
N MET A 261 -12.14 4.85 4.56
CA MET A 261 -13.53 5.11 4.96
C MET A 261 -14.20 6.17 4.07
N ALA A 262 -13.44 6.93 3.29
CA ALA A 262 -13.98 7.78 2.23
C ALA A 262 -14.25 7.04 0.90
N THR A 263 -13.82 5.77 0.74
CA THR A 263 -13.83 5.05 -0.56
C THR A 263 -14.12 3.53 -0.52
N GLY A 264 -14.31 2.91 0.66
CA GLY A 264 -14.61 1.48 0.81
C GLY A 264 -13.36 0.59 0.94
N GLY A 265 -12.71 0.65 2.11
CA GLY A 265 -11.49 -0.13 2.43
C GLY A 265 -11.69 -1.64 2.56
N CYS A 266 -10.56 -2.36 2.55
CA CYS A 266 -10.51 -3.82 2.49
C CYS A 266 -10.27 -4.44 3.89
N PRO A 267 -11.23 -5.21 4.47
CA PRO A 267 -11.02 -5.88 5.74
C PRO A 267 -10.35 -7.26 5.56
N VAL A 268 -9.53 -7.65 6.54
CA VAL A 268 -9.01 -9.02 6.68
C VAL A 268 -10.05 -9.85 7.44
N LEU A 269 -10.40 -11.03 6.92
CA LEU A 269 -11.41 -11.92 7.52
C LEU A 269 -10.77 -13.07 8.32
N PRO A 270 -11.37 -13.47 9.46
CA PRO A 270 -11.29 -14.84 9.95
C PRO A 270 -12.04 -15.77 8.98
N GLY A 271 -11.48 -16.94 8.68
CA GLY A 271 -12.03 -17.81 7.64
C GLY A 271 -13.32 -18.54 8.01
N ALA A 272 -14.45 -18.20 7.37
CA ALA A 272 -15.52 -19.14 7.00
C ALA A 272 -16.55 -18.55 6.02
N THR A 273 -17.13 -19.42 5.18
CA THR A 273 -18.44 -19.27 4.50
C THR A 273 -18.55 -18.38 3.24
N VAL A 274 -17.97 -18.82 2.12
CA VAL A 274 -18.41 -18.43 0.76
C VAL A 274 -18.43 -19.68 -0.16
N THR A 275 -19.54 -20.41 -0.21
CA THR A 275 -19.65 -21.64 -1.03
C THR A 275 -20.95 -21.82 -1.82
N GLN A 276 -21.98 -20.98 -1.64
CA GLN A 276 -23.32 -21.23 -2.21
C GLN A 276 -23.63 -20.51 -3.53
N SER A 277 -22.74 -19.68 -4.07
CA SER A 277 -23.03 -18.81 -5.23
C SER A 277 -22.00 -18.84 -6.38
N ILE A 278 -20.92 -19.61 -6.26
CA ILE A 278 -19.89 -19.72 -7.31
C ILE A 278 -20.37 -20.65 -8.43
N LYS A 279 -20.49 -20.15 -9.66
CA LYS A 279 -20.76 -20.99 -10.83
C LYS A 279 -19.45 -21.61 -11.33
N PRO A 280 -19.44 -22.84 -11.88
CA PRO A 280 -18.25 -23.42 -12.49
C PRO A 280 -17.65 -22.60 -13.65
N SER A 281 -18.42 -21.69 -14.23
CA SER A 281 -18.00 -20.77 -15.29
C SER A 281 -17.62 -19.36 -14.78
N SER A 282 -17.57 -19.12 -13.47
CA SER A 282 -17.19 -17.81 -12.90
C SER A 282 -15.73 -17.52 -13.19
N SER A 283 -15.44 -16.34 -13.75
CA SER A 283 -14.08 -15.86 -13.96
C SER A 283 -13.40 -15.51 -12.63
N ALA A 284 -12.07 -15.38 -12.63
CA ALA A 284 -11.33 -14.91 -11.46
C ALA A 284 -11.76 -13.50 -11.00
N ALA A 285 -12.27 -12.66 -11.92
CA ALA A 285 -12.86 -11.36 -11.59
C ALA A 285 -14.21 -11.52 -10.88
N ASP A 286 -15.04 -12.49 -11.29
CA ASP A 286 -16.31 -12.81 -10.61
C ASP A 286 -16.06 -13.39 -9.21
N LEU A 287 -15.03 -14.23 -9.04
CA LEU A 287 -14.64 -14.75 -7.72
C LEU A 287 -14.17 -13.63 -6.78
N LEU A 288 -13.42 -12.65 -7.31
CA LEU A 288 -13.04 -11.44 -6.57
C LEU A 288 -14.25 -10.55 -6.26
N ALA A 289 -15.21 -10.43 -7.18
CA ALA A 289 -16.45 -9.68 -6.97
C ALA A 289 -17.33 -10.35 -5.90
N ILE A 290 -17.55 -11.67 -5.99
CA ILE A 290 -18.29 -12.46 -4.99
C ILE A 290 -17.61 -12.36 -3.62
N ARG A 291 -16.27 -12.49 -3.55
CA ARG A 291 -15.53 -12.30 -2.30
C ARG A 291 -15.68 -10.87 -1.77
N ARG A 292 -15.67 -9.86 -2.63
CA ARG A 292 -15.91 -8.44 -2.27
C ARG A 292 -17.34 -8.19 -1.79
N GLU A 293 -18.35 -8.79 -2.39
CA GLU A 293 -19.74 -8.66 -1.97
C GLU A 293 -19.97 -9.35 -0.62
N ALA A 294 -19.40 -10.55 -0.42
CA ALA A 294 -19.39 -11.22 0.87
C ALA A 294 -18.66 -10.41 1.96
N LEU A 295 -17.53 -9.77 1.61
CA LEU A 295 -16.80 -8.84 2.50
C LEU A 295 -17.67 -7.63 2.92
N LEU A 296 -18.47 -7.08 2.01
CA LEU A 296 -19.36 -5.94 2.29
C LEU A 296 -20.59 -6.34 3.10
N ALA A 297 -21.21 -7.49 2.81
CA ALA A 297 -22.42 -7.96 3.48
C ALA A 297 -22.20 -8.39 4.94
N GLN A 298 -20.95 -8.62 5.35
CA GLN A 298 -20.58 -8.96 6.74
C GLN A 298 -20.18 -7.74 7.58
N MET A 299 -20.13 -6.54 7.00
CA MET A 299 -19.93 -5.31 7.76
C MET A 299 -21.21 -4.97 8.53
N PRO A 300 -21.15 -4.63 9.83
CA PRO A 300 -22.33 -4.14 10.54
C PRO A 300 -22.81 -2.82 9.92
N GLU A 301 -24.12 -2.64 9.80
CA GLU A 301 -24.70 -1.35 9.40
C GLU A 301 -24.27 -0.25 10.39
N LEU A 302 -23.71 0.85 9.85
CA LEU A 302 -23.15 2.00 10.59
C LEU A 302 -24.14 3.16 10.72
#